data_AF-A0A535P0T3-F1
#
_entry.id   AF-A0A535P0T3-F1
#
_cell.length_a   1.000
_cell.length_b   1.000
_cell.length_c   1.000
_cell.angle_alpha   90.00
_cell.angle_beta   90.00
_cell.angle_gamma   90.00
#
_symmetry.space_group_name_H-M   'P 1'
#
loop_
_entity.id
_entity.type
_entity.pdbx_description
1 polymer ?
#
loop_
_entity_poly.entity_id
_entity_poly.type
_entity_poly.pdbx_seq_one_letter_code
_entity_poly.pdbx_strand_id
1 'polypeptide(L)'
;MMSEVCSTCYKKPGPLQRNNRTKKGLSKGGIVMAWDPNQGQPNDPNSAYGTPSNPYGAPPPQNPYGAPQNPYTPPTENPYAAPYPYYQGGPGYGPPQSAPLPLGEAIKGLPRQYIKVTTKPGVMTFAEEMGKASWDIVWVQLIALAIISAILSYLYTLISPTFTMTSSSTIDTATLRSLLAGFSLVSIILVPVFFFIGQGILYGLAKAFGGQGKFVTQCYSNLLFSVPIGIVSGIVNLIPIAGAFVAFALSIYSIVLNIFSLMAVHRLSGGKATAVVLIPVGVVLLLACALVIIFVTFIIAALQHH
;
A
#
# COMPACT_ATOMS: atom_id res chain seq x y z
N MET A 1 1.77 18.50 -67.82
CA MET A 1 0.70 18.03 -68.71
C MET A 1 1.33 17.14 -69.77
N MET A 2 1.15 15.82 -69.61
CA MET A 2 1.62 14.68 -70.43
C MET A 2 1.31 13.48 -69.52
N SER A 3 0.65 12.39 -69.85
CA SER A 3 -0.15 11.85 -70.96
C SER A 3 -0.83 10.62 -70.28
N GLU A 4 -2.14 10.34 -70.41
CA GLU A 4 -2.70 9.52 -71.50
C GLU A 4 -1.91 8.20 -71.72
N VAL A 5 -2.45 6.96 -71.70
CA VAL A 5 -3.70 6.43 -72.25
C VAL A 5 -3.94 4.95 -71.82
N CYS A 6 -5.23 4.61 -71.66
CA CYS A 6 -5.99 3.35 -71.87
C CYS A 6 -5.41 1.93 -71.63
N SER A 7 -6.23 1.07 -70.99
CA SER A 7 -7.20 0.21 -71.72
C SER A 7 -8.12 -0.57 -70.76
N THR A 8 -9.42 -0.24 -70.69
CA THR A 8 -10.62 -1.02 -71.17
C THR A 8 -10.80 -2.41 -70.49
N CYS A 9 -11.95 -2.86 -69.97
CA CYS A 9 -13.33 -2.75 -70.46
C CYS A 9 -14.36 -3.33 -69.43
N TYR A 10 -15.52 -2.64 -69.25
CA TYR A 10 -16.93 -3.15 -69.11
C TYR A 10 -17.29 -4.25 -68.06
N LYS A 11 -18.42 -4.27 -67.29
CA LYS A 11 -19.81 -3.76 -67.40
C LYS A 11 -20.58 -3.98 -66.05
N LYS A 12 -21.45 -3.04 -65.63
CA LYS A 12 -22.42 -3.02 -64.47
C LYS A 12 -23.74 -3.81 -64.77
N PRO A 13 -24.84 -3.88 -63.94
CA PRO A 13 -25.14 -3.63 -62.49
C PRO A 13 -25.98 -4.77 -61.78
N GLY A 14 -26.48 -4.55 -60.53
CA GLY A 14 -27.22 -5.47 -59.59
C GLY A 14 -28.62 -6.00 -60.02
N PRO A 15 -29.57 -6.49 -59.15
CA PRO A 15 -29.84 -6.16 -57.72
C PRO A 15 -30.30 -7.30 -56.72
N LEU A 16 -30.45 -6.94 -55.43
CA LEU A 16 -31.29 -7.40 -54.29
C LEU A 16 -32.10 -8.74 -54.28
N GLN A 17 -32.00 -9.54 -53.19
CA GLN A 17 -33.08 -10.22 -52.38
C GLN A 17 -32.41 -11.03 -51.21
N ARG A 18 -32.63 -10.77 -49.91
CA ARG A 18 -33.72 -11.15 -48.95
C ARG A 18 -33.66 -12.58 -48.35
N ASN A 19 -33.47 -12.60 -47.02
CA ASN A 19 -33.55 -13.68 -46.00
C ASN A 19 -34.48 -14.89 -46.27
N ASN A 20 -34.06 -16.09 -45.82
CA ASN A 20 -34.94 -17.02 -45.09
C ASN A 20 -34.21 -18.06 -44.23
N ARG A 21 -34.91 -18.50 -43.19
CA ARG A 21 -34.46 -19.20 -41.97
C ARG A 21 -34.73 -20.74 -42.07
N THR A 22 -34.01 -21.50 -41.24
CA THR A 22 -34.39 -22.74 -40.50
C THR A 22 -34.28 -24.19 -41.06
N LYS A 23 -33.41 -24.96 -40.37
CA LYS A 23 -33.54 -26.27 -39.66
C LYS A 23 -33.41 -27.64 -40.38
N LYS A 24 -32.39 -28.40 -39.93
CA LYS A 24 -32.32 -29.79 -39.39
C LYS A 24 -30.87 -30.27 -39.63
N GLY A 25 -30.05 -30.81 -38.74
CA GLY A 25 -30.19 -31.56 -37.49
C GLY A 25 -29.33 -32.82 -37.61
N LEU A 26 -28.44 -33.07 -36.62
CA LEU A 26 -27.74 -34.35 -36.31
C LEU A 26 -26.36 -34.64 -36.97
N SER A 27 -25.26 -34.50 -36.21
CA SER A 27 -24.39 -35.62 -35.79
C SER A 27 -23.20 -35.16 -34.92
N LYS A 28 -22.81 -36.04 -34.01
CA LYS A 28 -21.82 -35.99 -32.92
C LYS A 28 -20.41 -35.61 -33.37
N GLY A 29 -19.64 -34.96 -32.49
CA GLY A 29 -18.18 -34.88 -32.63
C GLY A 29 -17.51 -33.76 -31.83
N GLY A 30 -17.49 -33.87 -30.49
CA GLY A 30 -16.52 -33.14 -29.69
C GLY A 30 -15.16 -33.82 -29.81
N ILE A 31 -14.09 -33.05 -30.05
CA ILE A 31 -12.72 -33.54 -29.90
C ILE A 31 -11.96 -32.53 -29.03
N VAL A 32 -11.79 -32.97 -27.79
CA VAL A 32 -10.74 -32.61 -26.84
C VAL A 32 -9.36 -32.63 -27.52
N MET A 33 -8.64 -31.52 -27.48
CA MET A 33 -7.21 -31.49 -27.80
C MET A 33 -6.47 -32.10 -26.60
N ALA A 34 -6.10 -33.38 -26.70
CA ALA A 34 -5.18 -34.03 -25.79
C ALA A 34 -3.76 -33.53 -26.07
N TRP A 35 -3.12 -32.92 -25.07
CA TRP A 35 -1.69 -32.63 -25.09
C TRP A 35 -0.92 -33.91 -24.72
N ASP A 36 -0.04 -34.38 -25.62
CA ASP A 36 0.92 -35.47 -25.42
C ASP A 36 2.28 -34.88 -25.01
N PRO A 37 2.82 -35.21 -23.82
CA PRO A 37 4.04 -34.58 -23.31
C PRO A 37 5.35 -35.17 -23.85
N ASN A 38 5.35 -36.04 -24.88
CA ASN A 38 6.59 -36.64 -25.40
C ASN A 38 6.81 -36.42 -26.91
N GLN A 39 6.88 -35.16 -27.35
CA GLN A 39 7.51 -34.82 -28.64
C GLN A 39 8.83 -34.07 -28.41
N GLY A 40 9.90 -34.68 -28.93
CA GLY A 40 11.30 -34.41 -28.59
C GLY A 40 11.82 -33.03 -28.95
N GLN A 41 12.75 -32.56 -28.11
CA GLN A 41 13.58 -31.37 -28.37
C GLN A 41 14.69 -31.68 -29.40
N PRO A 42 15.11 -30.68 -30.22
CA PRO A 42 16.19 -30.83 -31.19
C PRO A 42 17.57 -30.98 -30.52
N ASN A 43 18.43 -31.80 -31.12
CA ASN A 43 19.81 -32.10 -30.71
C ASN A 43 20.70 -30.85 -30.60
N ASP A 44 21.41 -30.71 -29.48
CA ASP A 44 22.52 -29.76 -29.27
C ASP A 44 23.86 -30.54 -29.34
N PRO A 45 24.85 -30.18 -30.17
CA PRO A 45 25.94 -31.09 -30.53
C PRO A 45 27.18 -31.05 -29.61
N ASN A 46 27.05 -30.74 -28.31
CA ASN A 46 28.22 -30.54 -27.44
C ASN A 46 28.12 -31.14 -26.02
N SER A 47 27.87 -32.46 -25.91
CA SER A 47 28.01 -33.19 -24.64
C SER A 47 28.85 -34.47 -24.78
N ALA A 48 30.04 -34.34 -25.34
CA ALA A 48 31.06 -35.39 -25.36
C ALA A 48 31.91 -35.35 -24.07
N TYR A 49 31.36 -35.76 -22.92
CA TYR A 49 32.11 -36.31 -21.78
C TYR A 49 31.18 -37.19 -20.93
N GLY A 50 31.43 -38.51 -20.96
CA GLY A 50 30.64 -39.50 -20.24
C GLY A 50 30.85 -39.44 -18.73
N THR A 51 29.77 -39.61 -17.97
CA THR A 51 29.80 -39.84 -16.52
C THR A 51 30.21 -41.29 -16.19
N PRO A 52 31.15 -41.52 -15.25
CA PRO A 52 31.56 -42.86 -14.85
C PRO A 52 30.47 -43.58 -14.03
N SER A 53 30.31 -44.88 -14.31
CA SER A 53 29.40 -45.81 -13.63
C SER A 53 29.81 -46.05 -12.17
N ASN A 54 28.91 -45.78 -11.22
CA ASN A 54 29.10 -46.09 -9.80
C ASN A 54 28.68 -47.55 -9.51
N PRO A 55 29.56 -48.45 -9.04
CA PRO A 55 29.28 -49.89 -9.03
C PRO A 55 28.70 -50.47 -7.71
N TYR A 56 28.09 -49.66 -6.83
CA TYR A 56 27.37 -50.16 -5.65
C TYR A 56 26.23 -49.20 -5.24
N GLY A 57 24.99 -49.67 -5.24
CA GLY A 57 23.83 -48.95 -4.68
C GLY A 57 22.49 -49.41 -5.25
N ALA A 58 21.84 -50.35 -4.59
CA ALA A 58 20.46 -50.76 -4.91
C ALA A 58 19.46 -49.60 -4.62
N PRO A 59 18.32 -49.52 -5.35
CA PRO A 59 17.27 -48.55 -5.05
C PRO A 59 16.61 -48.85 -3.68
N PRO A 60 16.25 -47.82 -2.89
CA PRO A 60 15.60 -48.03 -1.59
C PRO A 60 14.18 -48.60 -1.75
N PRO A 61 13.73 -49.50 -0.86
CA PRO A 61 12.39 -50.07 -0.90
C PRO A 61 11.31 -49.02 -0.60
N GLN A 62 10.18 -49.11 -1.33
CA GLN A 62 8.97 -48.34 -1.06
C GLN A 62 8.44 -48.64 0.35
N ASN A 63 8.22 -47.59 1.14
CA ASN A 63 7.75 -47.67 2.51
C ASN A 63 6.24 -48.03 2.54
N PRO A 64 5.80 -49.19 3.07
CA PRO A 64 4.40 -49.65 2.98
C PRO A 64 3.43 -49.06 4.03
N TYR A 65 3.84 -48.05 4.81
CA TYR A 65 3.01 -47.47 5.88
C TYR A 65 2.73 -45.99 5.63
N GLY A 66 1.47 -45.66 5.35
CA GLY A 66 0.98 -44.29 5.20
C GLY A 66 1.00 -43.51 6.51
N ALA A 67 1.19 -42.19 6.41
CA ALA A 67 1.11 -41.28 7.56
C ALA A 67 -0.34 -41.15 8.07
N PRO A 68 -0.59 -41.13 9.39
CA PRO A 68 -1.94 -41.02 9.94
C PRO A 68 -2.58 -39.64 9.68
N GLN A 69 -3.85 -39.64 9.27
CA GLN A 69 -4.71 -38.45 9.12
C GLN A 69 -4.99 -37.79 10.49
N ASN A 70 -4.80 -36.48 10.58
CA ASN A 70 -5.17 -35.68 11.75
C ASN A 70 -6.71 -35.50 11.83
N PRO A 71 -7.40 -35.81 12.95
CA PRO A 71 -8.88 -35.81 13.01
C PRO A 71 -9.57 -34.49 13.38
N TYR A 72 -8.91 -33.33 13.36
CA TYR A 72 -9.55 -32.07 13.74
C TYR A 72 -10.14 -31.33 12.52
N THR A 73 -11.44 -31.51 12.29
CA THR A 73 -12.25 -30.62 11.46
C THR A 73 -12.63 -29.37 12.27
N PRO A 74 -12.43 -28.14 11.76
CA PRO A 74 -12.96 -26.94 12.41
C PRO A 74 -14.51 -26.92 12.30
N PRO A 75 -15.22 -26.24 13.23
CA PRO A 75 -16.68 -26.21 13.24
C PRO A 75 -17.24 -25.60 11.96
N THR A 76 -18.36 -26.16 11.48
CA THR A 76 -19.10 -25.69 10.31
C THR A 76 -19.44 -24.20 10.41
N GLU A 77 -18.94 -23.45 9.43
CA GLU A 77 -19.10 -22.02 9.24
C GLU A 77 -20.57 -21.66 8.96
N ASN A 78 -21.02 -20.55 9.55
CA ASN A 78 -22.41 -20.08 9.51
C ASN A 78 -22.84 -19.76 8.06
N PRO A 79 -23.91 -20.37 7.49
CA PRO A 79 -24.23 -20.31 6.05
C PRO A 79 -24.58 -18.92 5.49
N TYR A 80 -24.69 -17.90 6.34
CA TYR A 80 -25.10 -16.54 5.96
C TYR A 80 -24.01 -15.48 6.16
N ALA A 81 -22.79 -15.86 6.53
CA ALA A 81 -21.67 -14.93 6.54
C ALA A 81 -21.13 -14.77 5.11
N ALA A 82 -21.47 -13.66 4.44
CA ALA A 82 -20.85 -13.31 3.17
C ALA A 82 -19.32 -13.18 3.37
N PRO A 83 -18.49 -13.99 2.69
CA PRO A 83 -17.07 -13.99 2.92
C PRO A 83 -16.40 -12.79 2.25
N TYR A 84 -15.83 -11.90 3.06
CA TYR A 84 -14.80 -10.98 2.59
C TYR A 84 -13.63 -11.83 2.07
N PRO A 85 -13.07 -11.56 0.88
CA PRO A 85 -12.01 -12.40 0.31
C PRO A 85 -10.78 -12.35 1.21
N TYR A 86 -10.67 -13.34 2.08
CA TYR A 86 -9.49 -13.66 2.85
C TYR A 86 -8.42 -14.15 1.88
N TYR A 87 -7.29 -13.44 1.83
CA TYR A 87 -6.10 -13.88 1.11
C TYR A 87 -5.46 -15.08 1.84
N GLN A 88 -6.08 -16.25 1.73
CA GLN A 88 -5.35 -17.52 1.78
C GLN A 88 -4.69 -17.69 0.42
N GLY A 89 -3.38 -17.49 0.38
CA GLY A 89 -2.59 -17.74 -0.82
C GLY A 89 -2.69 -19.21 -1.22
N GLY A 90 -3.51 -19.50 -2.23
CA GLY A 90 -3.36 -20.71 -3.01
C GLY A 90 -2.00 -20.71 -3.72
N PRO A 91 -1.43 -21.89 -4.03
CA PRO A 91 -0.15 -22.00 -4.70
C PRO A 91 -0.25 -21.44 -6.12
N GLY A 92 0.11 -20.16 -6.32
CA GLY A 92 0.30 -19.58 -7.66
C GLY A 92 -0.22 -18.16 -7.91
N TYR A 93 -1.04 -17.57 -7.03
CA TYR A 93 -1.59 -16.20 -7.22
C TYR A 93 -1.23 -15.25 -6.08
N GLY A 94 0.05 -15.15 -5.76
CA GLY A 94 0.57 -13.97 -5.06
C GLY A 94 0.93 -12.89 -6.09
N PRO A 95 0.73 -11.58 -5.82
CA PRO A 95 1.38 -10.56 -6.62
C PRO A 95 2.89 -10.88 -6.67
N PRO A 96 3.55 -10.71 -7.83
CA PRO A 96 4.97 -11.04 -7.94
C PRO A 96 5.73 -10.31 -6.84
N GLN A 97 6.39 -11.07 -5.98
CA GLN A 97 7.16 -10.52 -4.88
C GLN A 97 8.37 -9.80 -5.50
N SER A 98 8.17 -8.51 -5.78
CA SER A 98 9.21 -7.66 -6.34
C SER A 98 10.32 -7.56 -5.30
N ALA A 99 11.50 -8.08 -5.62
CA ALA A 99 12.66 -7.95 -4.75
C ALA A 99 12.96 -6.47 -4.51
N PRO A 100 13.56 -6.10 -3.36
CA PRO A 100 14.01 -4.73 -3.13
C PRO A 100 14.89 -4.25 -4.29
N LEU A 101 14.45 -3.18 -4.95
CA LEU A 101 15.20 -2.55 -6.04
C LEU A 101 16.46 -1.88 -5.46
N PRO A 102 17.54 -1.76 -6.26
CA PRO A 102 18.68 -0.93 -5.85
C PRO A 102 18.21 0.49 -5.56
N LEU A 103 18.77 1.13 -4.52
CA LEU A 103 18.29 2.40 -3.98
C LEU A 103 18.08 3.49 -5.04
N GLY A 104 18.98 3.62 -6.01
CA GLY A 104 18.85 4.60 -7.09
C GLY A 104 17.59 4.42 -7.94
N GLU A 105 17.23 3.19 -8.29
CA GLU A 105 16.01 2.87 -9.05
C GLU A 105 14.77 2.95 -8.16
N ALA A 106 14.89 2.58 -6.89
CA ALA A 106 13.81 2.73 -5.91
C ALA A 106 13.40 4.21 -5.76
N ILE A 107 14.37 5.13 -5.63
CA ILE A 107 14.12 6.57 -5.50
C ILE A 107 13.43 7.14 -6.74
N LYS A 108 13.93 6.80 -7.95
CA LYS A 108 13.30 7.24 -9.20
C LYS A 108 11.86 6.71 -9.35
N GLY A 109 11.59 5.54 -8.77
CA GLY A 109 10.26 4.93 -8.77
C GLY A 109 9.27 5.56 -7.78
N LEU A 110 9.74 6.22 -6.71
CA LEU A 110 8.88 6.74 -5.63
C LEU A 110 7.74 7.65 -6.11
N PRO A 111 7.95 8.67 -6.97
CA PRO A 111 6.87 9.56 -7.38
C PRO A 111 5.71 8.80 -8.05
N ARG A 112 6.03 7.79 -8.87
CA ARG A 112 5.02 6.95 -9.51
C ARG A 112 4.27 6.08 -8.48
N GLN A 113 4.97 5.57 -7.47
CA GLN A 113 4.37 4.75 -6.42
C GLN A 113 3.44 5.57 -5.53
N TYR A 114 3.83 6.80 -5.19
CA TYR A 114 3.00 7.78 -4.47
C TYR A 114 1.69 8.02 -5.22
N ILE A 115 1.79 8.41 -6.50
CA ILE A 115 0.60 8.65 -7.33
C ILE A 115 -0.27 7.38 -7.40
N LYS A 116 0.33 6.21 -7.62
CA LYS A 116 -0.42 4.94 -7.71
C LYS A 116 -1.22 4.65 -6.45
N VAL A 117 -0.59 4.74 -5.27
CA VAL A 117 -1.22 4.43 -3.98
C VAL A 117 -2.28 5.47 -3.60
N THR A 118 -2.02 6.75 -3.87
CA THR A 118 -2.93 7.85 -3.51
C THR A 118 -4.08 8.04 -4.52
N THR A 119 -3.96 7.59 -5.77
CA THR A 119 -5.05 7.74 -6.77
C THR A 119 -5.83 6.46 -7.05
N LYS A 120 -5.21 5.29 -6.84
CA LYS A 120 -5.86 3.97 -6.99
C LYS A 120 -5.65 3.15 -5.71
N PRO A 121 -6.22 3.60 -4.59
CA PRO A 121 -6.01 2.94 -3.31
C PRO A 121 -6.69 1.58 -3.26
N GLY A 122 -6.00 0.60 -2.68
CA GLY A 122 -6.57 -0.73 -2.47
C GLY A 122 -5.55 -1.69 -1.89
N VAL A 123 -6.05 -2.75 -1.25
CA VAL A 123 -5.21 -3.81 -0.66
C VAL A 123 -4.29 -4.42 -1.71
N MET A 124 -4.77 -4.61 -2.95
CA MET A 124 -3.96 -5.10 -4.07
C MET A 124 -2.81 -4.17 -4.43
N THR A 125 -3.11 -2.87 -4.53
CA THR A 125 -2.10 -1.84 -4.82
C THR A 125 -0.98 -1.89 -3.77
N PHE A 126 -1.31 -1.99 -2.49
CA PHE A 126 -0.30 -2.10 -1.43
C PHE A 126 0.42 -3.45 -1.45
N ALA A 127 -0.27 -4.55 -1.73
CA ALA A 127 0.33 -5.89 -1.79
C ALA A 127 1.34 -6.02 -2.93
N GLU A 128 1.13 -5.33 -4.05
CA GLU A 128 2.09 -5.25 -5.16
C GLU A 128 3.34 -4.43 -4.80
N GLU A 129 3.16 -3.32 -4.09
CA GLU A 129 4.25 -2.38 -3.82
C GLU A 129 5.09 -2.79 -2.61
N MET A 130 4.50 -3.46 -1.62
CA MET A 130 5.16 -3.78 -0.34
C MET A 130 6.39 -4.69 -0.48
N GLY A 131 6.51 -5.45 -1.57
CA GLY A 131 7.68 -6.30 -1.85
C GLY A 131 8.98 -5.51 -1.97
N LYS A 132 8.89 -4.26 -2.44
CA LYS A 132 10.03 -3.36 -2.66
C LYS A 132 10.61 -2.76 -1.38
N ALA A 133 10.04 -3.08 -0.22
CA ALA A 133 10.43 -2.49 1.05
C ALA A 133 11.89 -2.81 1.40
N SER A 134 12.68 -1.78 1.65
CA SER A 134 14.02 -1.87 2.25
C SER A 134 14.20 -0.77 3.29
N TRP A 135 15.16 -0.95 4.20
CA TRP A 135 15.48 0.07 5.18
C TRP A 135 16.05 1.34 4.53
N ASP A 136 16.82 1.18 3.46
CA ASP A 136 17.44 2.30 2.77
C ASP A 136 16.38 3.25 2.20
N ILE A 137 15.33 2.70 1.55
CA ILE A 137 14.25 3.53 1.01
C ILE A 137 13.35 4.12 2.10
N VAL A 138 13.20 3.45 3.25
CA VAL A 138 12.47 4.01 4.40
C VAL A 138 13.18 5.24 4.94
N TRP A 139 14.50 5.16 5.15
CA TRP A 139 15.29 6.29 5.64
C TRP A 139 15.34 7.44 4.65
N VAL A 140 15.50 7.16 3.35
CA VAL A 140 15.45 8.22 2.32
C VAL A 140 14.13 8.97 2.36
N GLN A 141 13.00 8.25 2.42
CA GLN A 141 11.68 8.87 2.49
C GLN A 141 11.47 9.68 3.77
N LEU A 142 11.94 9.18 4.92
CA LEU A 142 11.84 9.89 6.20
C LEU A 142 12.68 11.16 6.22
N ILE A 143 13.93 11.10 5.75
CA ILE A 143 14.81 12.28 5.69
C ILE A 143 14.25 13.30 4.70
N ALA A 144 13.80 12.86 3.51
CA ALA A 144 13.17 13.74 2.54
C ALA A 144 11.93 14.42 3.12
N LEU A 145 11.05 13.66 3.79
CA LEU A 145 9.87 14.21 4.46
C LEU A 145 10.23 15.19 5.58
N ALA A 146 11.25 14.89 6.38
CA ALA A 146 11.69 15.74 7.47
C ALA A 146 12.24 17.08 6.95
N ILE A 147 13.06 17.05 5.90
CA ILE A 147 13.58 18.26 5.23
C ILE A 147 12.44 19.09 4.63
N ILE A 148 11.55 18.46 3.86
CA ILE A 148 10.42 19.18 3.24
C ILE A 148 9.50 19.77 4.32
N SER A 149 9.19 19.01 5.36
CA SER A 149 8.39 19.48 6.49
C SER A 149 9.05 20.68 7.18
N ALA A 150 10.36 20.61 7.48
CA ALA A 150 11.08 21.71 8.11
C ALA A 150 11.04 23.00 7.26
N ILE A 151 11.23 22.87 5.93
CA ILE A 151 11.13 23.99 4.99
C ILE A 151 9.71 24.57 4.99
N LEU A 152 8.68 23.74 4.84
CA LEU A 152 7.29 24.19 4.81
C LEU A 152 6.86 24.84 6.13
N SER A 153 7.27 24.28 7.27
CA SER A 153 7.03 24.86 8.59
C SER A 153 7.73 26.21 8.74
N TYR A 154 8.99 26.33 8.30
CA TYR A 154 9.68 27.62 8.32
C TYR A 154 8.97 28.66 7.44
N LEU A 155 8.60 28.30 6.21
CA LEU A 155 7.83 29.17 5.32
C LEU A 155 6.50 29.60 5.96
N TYR A 156 5.78 28.67 6.61
CA TYR A 156 4.56 28.99 7.36
C TYR A 156 4.80 30.06 8.42
N THR A 157 5.92 30.02 9.17
CA THR A 157 6.23 31.06 10.17
C THR A 157 6.53 32.43 9.56
N LEU A 158 6.98 32.49 8.30
CA LEU A 158 7.26 33.74 7.60
C LEU A 158 5.99 34.40 7.04
N ILE A 159 5.05 33.60 6.53
CA ILE A 159 3.84 34.11 5.85
C ILE A 159 2.64 34.23 6.78
N SER A 160 2.61 33.45 7.86
CA SER A 160 1.46 33.47 8.75
C SER A 160 1.46 34.81 9.46
N PRO A 161 0.36 35.60 9.36
CA PRO A 161 0.15 36.64 10.35
C PRO A 161 0.15 35.88 11.65
N THR A 162 1.21 36.02 12.45
CA THR A 162 1.29 35.41 13.78
C THR A 162 -0.07 35.59 14.38
N PHE A 163 -0.70 34.49 14.79
CA PHE A 163 -1.92 34.56 15.56
C PHE A 163 -1.57 35.38 16.79
N THR A 164 -1.75 36.69 16.70
CA THR A 164 -1.57 37.62 17.78
C THR A 164 -2.77 37.31 18.64
N MET A 165 -2.64 36.33 19.54
CA MET A 165 -3.51 36.26 20.70
C MET A 165 -3.25 37.55 21.48
N THR A 166 -3.91 38.62 21.07
CA THR A 166 -4.18 39.78 21.90
C THR A 166 -5.17 39.34 22.96
N SER A 167 -4.68 38.52 23.88
CA SER A 167 -5.38 38.13 25.09
C SER A 167 -4.30 37.86 26.11
N SER A 168 -3.74 38.96 26.63
CA SER A 168 -3.16 39.03 27.99
C SER A 168 -2.32 37.82 28.41
N SER A 169 -1.30 37.45 27.64
CA SER A 169 -0.32 36.44 28.06
C SER A 169 1.03 37.10 28.34
N THR A 170 1.64 36.70 29.45
CA THR A 170 2.96 37.12 29.94
C THR A 170 4.13 36.64 29.06
N ILE A 171 3.83 35.96 27.95
CA ILE A 171 4.82 35.38 27.05
C ILE A 171 4.96 36.31 25.84
N ASP A 172 6.12 36.92 25.72
CA ASP A 172 6.46 37.77 24.58
C ASP A 172 6.33 37.00 23.26
N THR A 173 5.74 37.66 22.26
CA THR A 173 5.53 37.10 20.91
C THR A 173 6.85 36.72 20.24
N ALA A 174 7.94 37.43 20.55
CA ALA A 174 9.27 37.06 20.04
C ALA A 174 9.76 35.74 20.65
N THR A 175 9.48 35.47 21.93
CA THR A 175 9.82 34.20 22.59
C THR A 175 9.06 33.04 21.95
N LEU A 176 7.75 33.20 21.71
CA LEU A 176 6.96 32.20 20.97
C LEU A 176 7.50 31.95 19.56
N ARG A 177 7.87 33.00 18.81
CA ARG A 177 8.48 32.85 17.48
C ARG A 177 9.82 32.11 17.55
N SER A 178 10.66 32.42 18.52
CA SER A 178 11.97 31.76 18.69
C SER A 178 11.82 30.28 19.01
N LEU A 179 10.82 29.92 19.83
CA LEU A 179 10.49 28.52 20.15
C LEU A 179 9.98 27.78 18.90
N LEU A 180 9.03 28.37 18.18
CA LEU A 180 8.48 27.78 16.95
C LEU A 180 9.56 27.63 15.86
N ALA A 181 10.45 28.62 15.71
CA ALA A 181 11.59 28.53 14.81
C ALA A 181 12.57 27.43 15.26
N GLY A 182 12.85 27.32 16.56
CA GLY A 182 13.70 26.24 17.12
C GLY A 182 13.13 24.84 16.87
N PHE A 183 11.81 24.68 16.95
CA PHE A 183 11.12 23.43 16.62
C PHE A 183 11.34 22.96 15.17
N SER A 184 11.55 23.88 14.22
CA SER A 184 11.75 23.54 12.82
C SER A 184 13.04 22.72 12.61
N LEU A 185 14.13 23.05 13.30
CA LEU A 185 15.39 22.29 13.21
C LEU A 185 15.32 20.96 13.97
N VAL A 186 14.65 20.96 15.12
CA VAL A 186 14.45 19.77 15.95
C VAL A 186 13.56 18.74 15.24
N SER A 187 12.70 19.18 14.31
CA SER A 187 11.84 18.30 13.51
C SER A 187 12.60 17.25 12.69
N ILE A 188 13.85 17.52 12.30
CA ILE A 188 14.70 16.57 11.56
C ILE A 188 14.92 15.28 12.36
N ILE A 189 15.04 15.40 13.69
CA ILE A 189 15.22 14.27 14.60
C ILE A 189 13.86 13.73 15.06
N LEU A 190 12.92 14.62 15.40
CA LEU A 190 11.63 14.22 15.94
C LEU A 190 10.76 13.47 14.92
N VAL A 191 10.81 13.82 13.64
CA VAL A 191 9.98 13.18 12.60
C VAL A 191 10.27 11.67 12.52
N PRO A 192 11.53 11.21 12.33
CA PRO A 192 11.82 9.78 12.38
C PRO A 192 11.45 9.12 13.72
N VAL A 193 11.74 9.78 14.85
CA VAL A 193 11.48 9.22 16.19
C VAL A 193 9.99 8.96 16.40
N PHE A 194 9.14 9.96 16.21
CA PHE A 194 7.69 9.80 16.37
C PHE A 194 7.09 8.87 15.33
N PHE A 195 7.62 8.88 14.09
CA PHE A 195 7.21 7.93 13.07
C PHE A 195 7.44 6.49 13.53
N PHE A 196 8.64 6.15 14.01
CA PHE A 196 8.94 4.79 14.44
C PHE A 196 8.20 4.38 15.70
N ILE A 197 7.97 5.30 16.64
CA ILE A 197 7.13 5.03 17.82
C ILE A 197 5.70 4.71 17.38
N GLY A 198 5.09 5.56 16.55
CA GLY A 198 3.73 5.36 16.05
C GLY A 198 3.58 4.07 15.25
N GLN A 199 4.51 3.80 14.32
CA GLN A 199 4.52 2.55 13.57
C GLN A 199 4.80 1.35 14.46
N GLY A 200 5.64 1.48 15.48
CA GLY A 200 5.94 0.43 16.46
C GLY A 200 4.69 0.02 17.25
N ILE A 201 3.88 0.98 17.68
CA ILE A 201 2.60 0.73 18.34
C ILE A 201 1.64 0.00 17.39
N LEU A 202 1.46 0.51 16.17
CA LEU A 202 0.59 -0.13 15.17
C LEU A 202 1.07 -1.54 14.80
N TYR A 203 2.38 -1.74 14.71
CA TYR A 203 2.98 -3.04 14.46
C TYR A 203 2.72 -4.00 15.62
N GLY A 204 2.95 -3.57 16.85
CA GLY A 204 2.66 -4.37 18.05
C GLY A 204 1.19 -4.79 18.13
N LEU A 205 0.27 -3.85 17.89
CA LEU A 205 -1.16 -4.15 17.80
C LEU A 205 -1.44 -5.12 16.64
N ALA A 206 -0.94 -4.86 15.44
CA ALA A 206 -1.15 -5.75 14.29
C ALA A 206 -0.67 -7.17 14.58
N LYS A 207 0.49 -7.33 15.25
CA LYS A 207 1.00 -8.63 15.70
C LYS A 207 0.09 -9.28 16.74
N ALA A 208 -0.44 -8.52 17.69
CA ALA A 208 -1.42 -9.01 18.68
C ALA A 208 -2.72 -9.51 18.03
N PHE A 209 -3.15 -8.92 16.91
CA PHE A 209 -4.31 -9.37 16.13
C PHE A 209 -4.00 -10.51 15.14
N GLY A 210 -2.78 -11.07 15.17
CA GLY A 210 -2.35 -12.19 14.34
C GLY A 210 -1.64 -11.82 13.03
N GLY A 211 -1.15 -10.58 12.91
CA GLY A 211 -0.51 -10.06 11.72
C GLY A 211 0.80 -10.77 11.35
N GLN A 212 1.03 -10.96 10.05
CA GLN A 212 2.19 -11.69 9.50
C GLN A 212 3.25 -10.79 8.86
N GLY A 213 3.04 -9.48 8.85
CA GLY A 213 3.91 -8.52 8.17
C GLY A 213 5.23 -8.29 8.89
N LYS A 214 6.21 -7.77 8.14
CA LYS A 214 7.49 -7.30 8.68
C LYS A 214 7.42 -5.80 8.98
N PHE A 215 8.14 -5.36 10.01
CA PHE A 215 8.14 -3.96 10.44
C PHE A 215 8.60 -3.00 9.34
N VAL A 216 9.69 -3.33 8.63
CA VAL A 216 10.20 -2.52 7.51
C VAL A 216 9.17 -2.37 6.39
N THR A 217 8.43 -3.44 6.10
CA THR A 217 7.37 -3.45 5.10
C THR A 217 6.22 -2.53 5.49
N GLN A 218 5.80 -2.55 6.77
CA GLN A 218 4.79 -1.63 7.28
C GLN A 218 5.24 -0.17 7.19
N CYS A 219 6.46 0.12 7.63
CA CYS A 219 7.02 1.48 7.58
C CYS A 219 7.07 2.00 6.14
N TYR A 220 7.58 1.19 5.22
CA TYR A 220 7.64 1.52 3.81
C TYR A 220 6.25 1.78 3.21
N SER A 221 5.31 0.85 3.39
CA SER A 221 3.95 0.99 2.85
C SER A 221 3.21 2.19 3.44
N ASN A 222 3.46 2.52 4.71
CA ASN A 222 2.91 3.72 5.32
C ASN A 222 3.50 5.00 4.70
N LEU A 223 4.80 5.03 4.43
CA LEU A 223 5.47 6.18 3.79
C LEU A 223 4.99 6.44 2.37
N LEU A 224 4.58 5.41 1.63
CA LEU A 224 4.06 5.55 0.26
C LEU A 224 2.88 6.52 0.15
N PHE A 225 2.08 6.68 1.21
CA PHE A 225 1.02 7.67 1.24
C PHE A 225 1.25 8.80 2.24
N SER A 226 1.96 8.56 3.34
CA SER A 226 2.16 9.62 4.33
C SER A 226 3.08 10.73 3.81
N VAL A 227 4.06 10.41 2.96
CA VAL A 227 4.93 11.42 2.32
C VAL A 227 4.12 12.35 1.41
N PRO A 228 3.41 11.87 0.36
CA PRO A 228 2.64 12.77 -0.50
C PRO A 228 1.53 13.50 0.26
N ILE A 229 0.82 12.84 1.19
CA ILE A 229 -0.20 13.52 2.00
C ILE A 229 0.43 14.57 2.92
N GLY A 230 1.59 14.30 3.52
CA GLY A 230 2.31 15.26 4.37
C GLY A 230 2.70 16.52 3.61
N ILE A 231 3.20 16.37 2.37
CA ILE A 231 3.53 17.51 1.50
C ILE A 231 2.28 18.32 1.17
N VAL A 232 1.20 17.66 0.73
CA VAL A 232 -0.08 18.34 0.43
C VAL A 232 -0.62 19.05 1.66
N SER A 233 -0.59 18.40 2.82
CA SER A 233 -1.08 18.96 4.09
C SER A 233 -0.26 20.18 4.51
N GLY A 234 1.07 20.13 4.35
CA GLY A 234 1.96 21.26 4.62
C GLY A 234 1.66 22.47 3.74
N ILE A 235 1.38 22.25 2.45
CA ILE A 235 0.99 23.32 1.51
C ILE A 235 -0.40 23.86 1.86
N VAL A 236 -1.36 22.99 2.14
CA VAL A 236 -2.74 23.35 2.51
C VAL A 236 -2.76 24.22 3.77
N ASN A 237 -1.88 23.95 4.74
CA ASN A 237 -1.74 24.75 5.95
C ASN A 237 -1.26 26.19 5.70
N LEU A 238 -0.65 26.48 4.54
CA LEU A 238 -0.26 27.85 4.16
C LEU A 238 -1.48 28.71 3.78
N ILE A 239 -2.65 28.10 3.53
CA ILE A 239 -3.88 28.81 3.16
C ILE A 239 -4.79 28.94 4.40
N PRO A 240 -4.91 30.13 5.01
CA PRO A 240 -5.81 30.33 6.13
C PRO A 240 -7.26 30.02 5.73
N ILE A 241 -8.02 29.36 6.62
CA ILE A 241 -9.45 28.98 6.48
C ILE A 241 -9.73 27.76 5.59
N ALA A 242 -9.12 27.63 4.41
CA ALA A 242 -9.28 26.41 3.58
C ALA A 242 -8.59 25.18 4.20
N GLY A 243 -7.58 25.42 5.04
CA GLY A 243 -6.77 24.38 5.65
C GLY A 243 -7.56 23.36 6.48
N ALA A 244 -8.53 23.80 7.29
CA ALA A 244 -9.18 22.91 8.26
C ALA A 244 -10.06 21.84 7.62
N PHE A 245 -10.92 22.21 6.66
CA PHE A 245 -11.80 21.26 5.97
C PHE A 245 -11.01 20.28 5.11
N VAL A 246 -9.99 20.78 4.41
CA VAL A 246 -9.12 19.94 3.57
C VAL A 246 -8.27 19.02 4.46
N ALA A 247 -7.72 19.51 5.56
CA ALA A 247 -6.97 18.69 6.51
C ALA A 247 -7.85 17.60 7.13
N PHE A 248 -9.12 17.91 7.44
CA PHE A 248 -10.07 16.91 7.92
C PHE A 248 -10.37 15.84 6.87
N ALA A 249 -10.61 16.23 5.61
CA ALA A 249 -10.81 15.26 4.53
C ALA A 249 -9.57 14.37 4.31
N LEU A 250 -8.37 14.97 4.34
CA LEU A 250 -7.09 14.25 4.21
C LEU A 250 -6.83 13.30 5.39
N SER A 251 -7.25 13.64 6.61
CA SER A 251 -7.06 12.79 7.78
C SER A 251 -7.93 11.52 7.70
N ILE A 252 -9.20 11.66 7.31
CA ILE A 252 -10.10 10.52 7.06
C ILE A 252 -9.54 9.64 5.94
N TYR A 253 -9.09 10.26 4.85
CA TYR A 253 -8.48 9.52 3.75
C TYR A 253 -7.21 8.77 4.16
N SER A 254 -6.36 9.38 5.00
CA SER A 254 -5.15 8.76 5.55
C SER A 254 -5.47 7.54 6.41
N ILE A 255 -6.56 7.57 7.18
CA ILE A 255 -7.02 6.40 7.97
C ILE A 255 -7.36 5.25 7.03
N VAL A 256 -8.12 5.50 5.97
CA VAL A 256 -8.52 4.46 4.99
C VAL A 256 -7.30 3.83 4.32
N LEU A 257 -6.33 4.65 3.90
CA LEU A 257 -5.08 4.16 3.31
C LEU A 257 -4.26 3.32 4.29
N ASN A 258 -4.21 3.72 5.55
CA ASN A 258 -3.52 2.97 6.58
C ASN A 258 -4.17 1.59 6.80
N ILE A 259 -5.50 1.53 6.80
CA ILE A 259 -6.24 0.26 6.89
C ILE A 259 -5.90 -0.65 5.70
N PHE A 260 -5.90 -0.13 4.47
CA PHE A 260 -5.50 -0.91 3.28
C PHE A 260 -4.05 -1.39 3.35
N SER A 261 -3.14 -0.54 3.79
CA SER A 261 -1.73 -0.88 4.01
C SER A 261 -1.58 -2.01 5.02
N LEU A 262 -2.24 -1.93 6.19
CA LEU A 262 -2.17 -2.97 7.21
C LEU A 262 -2.81 -4.29 6.77
N MET A 263 -3.94 -4.24 6.05
CA MET A 263 -4.53 -5.45 5.46
C MET A 263 -3.55 -6.14 4.51
N ALA A 264 -2.86 -5.39 3.65
CA ALA A 264 -1.90 -5.95 2.71
C ALA A 264 -0.65 -6.50 3.42
N VAL A 265 -0.03 -5.69 4.28
CA VAL A 265 1.24 -6.02 4.94
C VAL A 265 1.09 -7.14 5.95
N HIS A 266 0.04 -7.09 6.78
CA HIS A 266 -0.16 -8.03 7.87
C HIS A 266 -1.12 -9.17 7.57
N ARG A 267 -1.75 -9.17 6.39
CA ARG A 267 -2.78 -10.14 6.00
C ARG A 267 -3.93 -10.21 6.99
N LEU A 268 -4.26 -9.07 7.59
CA LEU A 268 -5.38 -8.92 8.50
C LEU A 268 -6.69 -8.74 7.72
N SER A 269 -7.80 -9.20 8.29
CA SER A 269 -9.12 -8.86 7.78
C SER A 269 -9.42 -7.37 8.01
N GLY A 270 -10.33 -6.80 7.22
CA GLY A 270 -10.69 -5.38 7.33
C GLY A 270 -11.10 -4.96 8.74
N GLY A 271 -11.91 -5.75 9.43
CA GLY A 271 -12.31 -5.45 10.82
C GLY A 271 -11.14 -5.39 11.79
N LYS A 272 -10.20 -6.34 11.70
CA LYS A 272 -8.99 -6.35 12.54
C LYS A 272 -8.06 -5.19 12.22
N ALA A 273 -7.84 -4.90 10.94
CA ALA A 273 -7.02 -3.77 10.50
C ALA A 273 -7.62 -2.42 10.96
N THR A 274 -8.93 -2.25 10.86
CA THR A 274 -9.63 -1.07 11.37
C THR A 274 -9.46 -0.91 12.88
N ALA A 275 -9.59 -2.00 13.65
CA ALA A 275 -9.35 -1.96 15.10
C ALA A 275 -7.91 -1.53 15.44
N VAL A 276 -6.92 -2.07 14.74
CA VAL A 276 -5.50 -1.69 14.93
C VAL A 276 -5.27 -0.20 14.72
N VAL A 277 -5.92 0.42 13.74
CA VAL A 277 -5.78 1.87 13.46
C VAL A 277 -6.60 2.72 14.43
N LEU A 278 -7.83 2.31 14.75
CA LEU A 278 -8.75 3.12 15.57
C LEU A 278 -8.41 3.07 17.07
N ILE A 279 -7.81 2.00 17.58
CA ILE A 279 -7.45 1.89 19.01
C ILE A 279 -6.51 3.05 19.42
N PRO A 280 -5.36 3.29 18.76
CA PRO A 280 -4.50 4.42 19.09
C PRO A 280 -5.20 5.78 18.94
N VAL A 281 -6.03 5.95 17.90
CA VAL A 281 -6.77 7.20 17.68
C VAL A 281 -7.74 7.47 18.84
N GLY A 282 -8.48 6.44 19.28
CA GLY A 282 -9.39 6.53 20.42
C GLY A 282 -8.64 6.82 21.73
N VAL A 283 -7.49 6.18 21.96
CA VAL A 283 -6.64 6.45 23.13
C VAL A 283 -6.13 7.88 23.13
N VAL A 284 -5.62 8.38 22.00
CA VAL A 284 -5.15 9.77 21.88
C VAL A 284 -6.29 10.77 22.09
N LEU A 285 -7.49 10.50 21.55
CA LEU A 285 -8.65 11.35 21.75
C LEU A 285 -9.06 11.41 23.22
N LEU A 286 -9.09 10.25 23.91
CA LEU A 286 -9.39 10.18 25.34
C LEU A 286 -8.35 10.95 26.16
N LEU A 287 -7.05 10.74 25.88
CA LEU A 287 -5.97 11.47 26.56
C LEU A 287 -6.04 12.97 26.30
N ALA A 288 -6.35 13.40 25.07
CA ALA A 288 -6.53 14.82 24.74
C ALA A 288 -7.70 15.43 25.52
N CYS A 289 -8.85 14.74 25.60
CA CYS A 289 -9.98 15.18 26.42
C CYS A 289 -9.60 15.29 27.90
N ALA A 290 -8.89 14.31 28.44
CA ALA A 290 -8.43 14.33 29.84
C ALA A 290 -7.47 15.51 30.10
N LEU A 291 -6.53 15.77 29.21
CA LEU A 291 -5.60 16.90 29.31
C LEU A 291 -6.32 18.24 29.23
N VAL A 292 -7.34 18.38 28.37
CA VAL A 292 -8.15 19.61 28.30
C VAL A 292 -8.90 19.84 29.60
N ILE A 293 -9.49 18.79 30.19
CA ILE A 293 -10.18 18.90 31.49
C ILE A 293 -9.18 19.33 32.57
N ILE A 294 -8.02 18.67 32.67
CA ILE A 294 -6.97 19.01 33.64
C ILE A 294 -6.53 20.47 33.45
N PHE A 295 -6.25 20.88 32.22
CA PHE A 295 -5.85 22.24 31.90
C PHE A 295 -6.92 23.27 32.30
N VAL A 296 -8.19 23.04 31.96
CA VAL A 296 -9.30 23.91 32.33
C VAL A 296 -9.45 23.99 33.85
N THR A 297 -9.37 22.85 34.56
CA THR A 297 -9.45 22.84 36.03
C THR A 297 -8.28 23.59 36.67
N PHE A 298 -7.07 23.48 36.10
CA PHE A 298 -5.90 24.22 36.57
C PHE A 298 -6.07 25.73 36.37
N ILE A 299 -6.62 26.16 35.22
CA ILE A 299 -6.91 27.57 34.96
C ILE A 299 -7.97 28.10 35.93
N ILE A 300 -9.06 27.36 36.16
CA ILE A 300 -10.10 27.74 37.12
C ILE A 300 -9.50 27.87 38.53
N ALA A 301 -8.69 26.91 38.96
CA ALA A 301 -8.02 26.96 40.25
C ALA A 301 -7.06 28.15 40.36
N ALA A 302 -6.27 28.43 39.33
CA ALA A 302 -5.36 29.58 39.30
C ALA A 302 -6.12 30.92 39.38
N LEU A 303 -7.29 31.02 38.73
CA LEU A 303 -8.15 32.21 38.79
C LEU A 303 -8.84 32.40 40.15
N GLN A 304 -9.06 31.32 40.92
CA GLN A 304 -9.64 31.39 42.27
C GLN A 304 -8.63 31.82 43.35
N HIS A 305 -7.33 31.70 43.06
CA HIS A 305 -6.23 32.12 43.96
C HIS A 305 -5.74 33.56 43.71
N HIS A 306 -6.36 34.28 42.76
CA HIS A 306 -6.20 35.72 42.52
C HIS A 306 -7.43 36.48 43.01
#